data_AF-A0A1X6ZET9-F1
#
_entry.id   AF-A0A1X6ZET9-F1
#
_cell.length_a   1.000
_cell.length_b   1.000
_cell.length_c   1.000
_cell.angle_alpha   90.00
_cell.angle_beta   90.00
_cell.angle_gamma   90.00
#
_symmetry.space_group_name_H-M   'P 1'
#
loop_
_entity.id
_entity.type
_entity.pdbx_description
1 polymer ?
#
loop_
_entity_poly.entity_id
_entity_poly.type
_entity_poly.pdbx_seq_one_letter_code
_entity_poly.pdbx_strand_id
1 'polypeptide(L)'
;MSASRTPLAITPISDSTVIDLGARALTLVPWETAHSESDLTVFDTATATLFVGDLLFDEHSPALDGSLLGWLRVLDEMGTPPPARVVPGHGGPVLDWPKGGEALTRYLETLRDETRIAVAEGLRLSEAVATVGKDKADNWHLFELFHRRNVTAAFTELEWE
;
A
#
# COMPACT_ATOMS: atom_id res chain seq x y z
N MET A 1 31.46 5.57 -14.88
CA MET A 1 30.66 6.15 -13.78
C MET A 1 29.66 7.10 -14.40
N SER A 2 28.38 6.72 -14.47
CA SER A 2 27.35 7.61 -15.01
C SER A 2 26.97 8.59 -13.90
N ALA A 3 27.31 9.87 -14.06
CA ALA A 3 26.86 10.91 -13.15
C ALA A 3 25.34 11.04 -13.29
N SER A 4 24.61 10.79 -12.19
CA SER A 4 23.17 11.05 -12.11
C SER A 4 22.94 12.51 -12.48
N ARG A 5 22.29 12.76 -13.61
CA ARG A 5 21.89 14.11 -14.02
C ARG A 5 20.71 14.52 -13.15
N THR A 6 20.78 15.70 -12.56
CA THR A 6 19.66 16.31 -11.84
C THR A 6 18.42 16.32 -12.74
N PRO A 7 17.24 15.86 -12.28
CA PRO A 7 16.01 15.94 -13.07
C PRO A 7 15.78 17.38 -13.52
N LEU A 8 15.62 17.57 -14.84
CA LEU A 8 15.55 18.90 -15.46
C LEU A 8 14.22 19.64 -15.20
N ALA A 9 13.20 18.92 -14.72
CA ALA A 9 11.94 19.47 -14.21
C ALA A 9 11.23 18.39 -13.37
N ILE A 10 10.55 18.79 -12.29
CA ILE A 10 9.63 17.96 -11.52
C ILE A 10 8.22 18.46 -11.84
N THR A 11 7.35 17.57 -12.31
CA THR A 11 5.94 17.88 -12.53
C THR A 11 5.10 17.07 -11.53
N PRO A 12 4.38 17.73 -10.60
CA PRO A 12 3.48 17.02 -9.69
C PRO A 12 2.27 16.47 -10.47
N ILE A 13 1.75 15.33 -10.03
CA ILE A 13 0.53 14.72 -10.55
C ILE A 13 -0.52 14.80 -9.45
N SER A 14 -1.48 15.70 -9.61
CA SER A 14 -2.57 15.92 -8.64
C SER A 14 -3.90 15.33 -9.10
N ASP A 15 -4.04 15.06 -10.39
CA ASP A 15 -5.22 14.46 -11.01
C ASP A 15 -4.79 13.33 -11.96
N SER A 16 -5.74 12.48 -12.33
CA SER A 16 -5.52 11.43 -13.34
C SER A 16 -4.94 12.04 -14.61
N THR A 17 -3.75 11.58 -15.01
CA THR A 17 -2.95 12.18 -16.08
C THR A 17 -2.54 11.10 -17.09
N VAL A 18 -2.65 11.39 -18.39
CA VAL A 18 -2.12 10.50 -19.42
C VAL A 18 -0.76 11.01 -19.90
N ILE A 19 0.25 10.15 -19.84
CA ILE A 19 1.54 10.38 -20.49
C ILE A 19 1.56 9.59 -21.80
N ASP A 20 1.69 10.31 -22.90
CA ASP A 20 1.90 9.74 -24.22
C ASP A 20 3.40 9.62 -24.53
N LEU A 21 3.88 8.38 -24.62
CA LEU A 21 5.26 8.04 -25.00
C LEU A 21 5.36 7.68 -26.50
N GLY A 22 4.37 8.09 -27.30
CA GLY A 22 4.23 7.82 -28.73
C GLY A 22 3.37 6.59 -28.98
N ALA A 23 3.98 5.41 -29.02
CA ALA A 23 3.25 4.16 -29.25
C ALA A 23 2.65 3.55 -27.97
N ARG A 24 2.75 4.28 -26.84
CA ARG A 24 2.41 3.78 -25.51
C ARG A 24 1.82 4.91 -24.67
N ALA A 25 0.56 4.79 -24.32
CA ALA A 25 -0.12 5.70 -23.40
C ALA A 25 -0.17 5.09 -21.99
N LEU A 26 0.35 5.82 -21.01
CA LEU A 26 0.32 5.47 -19.60
C LEU A 26 -0.68 6.35 -18.89
N THR A 27 -1.60 5.77 -18.12
CA THR A 27 -2.51 6.51 -17.25
C THR A 27 -1.95 6.50 -15.84
N LEU A 28 -1.69 7.68 -15.30
CA LEU A 28 -1.19 7.90 -13.95
C LEU A 28 -2.36 8.32 -13.08
N VAL A 29 -2.59 7.59 -11.98
CA VAL A 29 -3.66 7.92 -11.02
C VAL A 29 -3.01 8.17 -9.66
N PRO A 30 -3.00 9.43 -9.17
CA PRO A 30 -2.59 9.73 -7.82
C PRO A 30 -3.70 9.30 -6.85
N TRP A 31 -3.31 8.82 -5.68
CA TRP A 31 -4.24 8.37 -4.65
C TRP A 31 -4.24 9.32 -3.45
N GLU A 32 -5.32 9.26 -2.68
CA GLU A 32 -5.31 9.81 -1.33
C GLU A 32 -4.28 9.08 -0.45
N THR A 33 -3.99 9.64 0.73
CA THR A 33 -3.03 9.07 1.68
C THR A 33 -3.39 7.61 2.00
N ALA A 34 -2.47 6.69 1.72
CA ALA A 34 -2.65 5.25 1.87
C ALA A 34 -1.39 4.62 2.46
N HIS A 35 -0.55 3.99 1.64
CA HIS A 35 0.76 3.51 2.08
C HIS A 35 1.63 4.70 2.53
N SER A 36 1.57 5.81 1.79
CA SER A 36 2.27 7.07 2.04
C SER A 36 1.38 8.29 1.75
N GLU A 37 1.93 9.49 1.85
CA GLU A 37 1.25 10.75 1.49
C GLU A 37 1.28 11.06 -0.03
N SER A 38 1.94 10.22 -0.83
CA SER A 38 2.16 10.48 -2.26
C SER A 38 2.14 9.20 -3.10
N ASP A 39 1.10 8.40 -2.94
CA ASP A 39 0.94 7.15 -3.68
C ASP A 39 0.45 7.41 -5.11
N LEU A 40 1.00 6.67 -6.08
CA LEU A 40 0.73 6.83 -7.50
C LEU A 40 0.72 5.46 -8.17
N THR A 41 -0.33 5.19 -8.94
CA THR A 41 -0.36 4.01 -9.82
C THR A 41 -0.13 4.41 -11.27
N VAL A 42 0.46 3.50 -12.05
CA VAL A 42 0.66 3.66 -13.49
C VAL A 42 0.00 2.50 -14.21
N PHE A 43 -1.03 2.78 -15.00
CA PHE A 43 -1.71 1.81 -15.82
C PHE A 43 -1.25 1.88 -17.26
N ASP A 44 -0.78 0.75 -17.75
CA ASP A 44 -0.37 0.55 -19.12
C ASP A 44 -1.51 -0.08 -19.92
N THR A 45 -2.22 0.77 -20.66
CA THR A 45 -3.43 0.40 -21.41
C THR A 45 -3.17 -0.68 -22.47
N ALA A 46 -1.98 -0.71 -23.06
CA ALA A 46 -1.69 -1.62 -24.17
C ALA A 46 -1.38 -3.05 -23.73
N THR A 47 -0.98 -3.26 -22.46
CA THR A 47 -0.80 -4.61 -21.88
C THR A 47 -1.74 -4.93 -20.74
N ALA A 48 -2.59 -3.98 -20.35
CA ALA A 48 -3.37 -4.02 -19.13
C ALA A 48 -2.50 -4.35 -17.90
N THR A 49 -1.32 -3.72 -17.80
CA THR A 49 -0.41 -3.88 -16.66
C THR A 49 -0.57 -2.71 -15.72
N LEU A 50 -0.79 -2.99 -14.45
CA LEU A 50 -0.86 -1.96 -13.41
C LEU A 50 0.39 -2.01 -12.53
N PHE A 51 1.16 -0.93 -12.53
CA PHE A 51 2.25 -0.72 -11.57
C PHE A 51 1.69 0.03 -10.38
N VAL A 52 1.81 -0.56 -9.19
CA VAL A 52 1.15 -0.02 -7.99
C VAL A 52 2.10 0.55 -6.94
N GLY A 53 3.41 0.41 -7.17
CA GLY A 53 4.40 0.76 -6.16
C GLY A 53 4.09 0.07 -4.83
N ASP A 54 4.35 0.76 -3.73
CA ASP A 54 4.18 0.20 -2.40
C ASP A 54 2.72 0.15 -1.91
N LEU A 55 1.74 0.46 -2.77
CA LEU A 55 0.34 0.12 -2.49
C LEU A 55 0.10 -1.40 -2.49
N LEU A 56 1.04 -2.19 -3.02
CA LEU A 56 1.02 -3.65 -2.90
C LEU A 56 2.39 -4.19 -2.49
N PHE A 57 2.39 -4.94 -1.39
CA PHE A 57 3.50 -5.74 -0.90
C PHE A 57 3.16 -7.22 -1.03
N ASP A 58 4.15 -8.00 -1.44
CA ASP A 58 4.10 -9.46 -1.48
C ASP A 58 5.29 -10.04 -0.71
N GLU A 59 5.02 -11.05 0.12
CA GLU A 59 5.93 -11.72 1.08
C GLU A 59 6.50 -10.85 2.21
N HIS A 60 6.79 -9.58 1.97
CA HIS A 60 7.41 -8.67 2.93
C HIS A 60 6.37 -7.83 3.68
N SER A 61 6.48 -7.72 5.01
CA SER A 61 5.54 -6.92 5.82
C SER A 61 5.47 -5.48 5.28
N PRO A 62 4.28 -4.92 5.07
CA PRO A 62 4.15 -3.55 4.58
C PRO A 62 4.71 -2.55 5.59
N ALA A 63 5.06 -1.35 5.13
CA ALA A 63 5.23 -0.18 5.98
C ALA A 63 3.95 0.67 5.93
N LEU A 64 3.37 1.01 7.08
CA LEU A 64 2.21 1.89 7.15
C LEU A 64 2.68 3.30 7.56
N ASP A 65 2.93 4.14 6.54
CA ASP A 65 3.43 5.50 6.71
C ASP A 65 2.36 6.56 6.43
N GLY A 66 1.22 6.16 5.86
CA GLY A 66 0.04 6.98 5.61
C GLY A 66 -1.15 6.62 6.49
N SER A 67 -2.26 6.18 5.86
CA SER A 67 -3.54 5.87 6.51
C SER A 67 -3.94 4.43 6.24
N LEU A 68 -4.24 3.69 7.29
CA LEU A 68 -4.75 2.32 7.22
C LEU A 68 -6.10 2.27 6.50
N LEU A 69 -6.99 3.19 6.84
CA LEU A 69 -8.31 3.24 6.23
C LEU A 69 -8.25 3.72 4.78
N GLY A 70 -7.39 4.68 4.49
CA GLY A 70 -7.11 5.13 3.12
C GLY A 70 -6.55 4.01 2.28
N TRP A 71 -5.58 3.25 2.80
CA TRP A 71 -5.00 2.13 2.06
C TRP A 71 -6.01 1.03 1.75
N LEU A 72 -6.88 0.68 2.70
CA LEU A 72 -7.97 -0.27 2.45
C LEU A 72 -8.93 0.22 1.35
N ARG A 73 -9.25 1.52 1.29
CA ARG A 73 -10.06 2.08 0.20
C ARG A 73 -9.34 2.03 -1.14
N VAL A 74 -8.06 2.42 -1.18
CA VAL A 74 -7.26 2.37 -2.41
C VAL A 74 -7.14 0.94 -2.95
N LEU A 75 -6.97 -0.07 -2.08
CA LEU A 75 -6.93 -1.48 -2.50
C LEU A 75 -8.25 -1.93 -3.15
N ASP A 76 -9.39 -1.41 -2.69
CA ASP A 76 -10.71 -1.68 -3.29
C ASP A 76 -10.87 -1.00 -4.66
N GLU A 77 -10.34 0.22 -4.81
CA GLU A 77 -10.52 1.04 -6.01
C GLU A 77 -9.48 0.78 -7.13
N MET A 78 -8.20 0.57 -6.80
CA MET A 78 -7.08 0.59 -7.77
C MET A 78 -7.12 -0.50 -8.84
N GLY A 79 -7.99 -1.50 -8.66
CA GLY A 79 -8.25 -2.57 -9.62
C GLY A 79 -9.25 -2.22 -10.73
N THR A 80 -9.62 -0.95 -10.90
CA THR A 80 -10.62 -0.52 -11.88
C THR A 80 -10.01 0.44 -12.92
N PRO A 81 -9.97 0.08 -14.22
CA PRO A 81 -10.43 -1.17 -14.82
C PRO A 81 -9.56 -2.37 -14.42
N PRO A 82 -10.09 -3.62 -14.49
CA PRO A 82 -9.34 -4.82 -14.11
C PRO A 82 -8.02 -4.96 -14.89
N PRO A 83 -6.85 -4.98 -14.22
CA PRO A 83 -5.59 -5.24 -14.89
C PRO A 83 -5.48 -6.74 -15.24
N ALA A 84 -4.80 -7.04 -16.33
CA ALA A 84 -4.40 -8.41 -16.66
C ALA A 84 -3.28 -8.91 -15.75
N ARG A 85 -2.48 -7.99 -15.19
CA ARG A 85 -1.38 -8.29 -14.25
C ARG A 85 -0.99 -7.06 -13.44
N VAL A 86 -0.48 -7.25 -12.22
CA VAL A 86 0.00 -6.18 -11.34
C VAL A 86 1.50 -6.32 -11.08
N VAL A 87 2.20 -5.20 -10.97
CA VAL A 87 3.61 -5.13 -10.56
C VAL A 87 3.68 -4.40 -9.21
N PRO A 88 3.99 -5.10 -8.11
CA PRO A 88 4.10 -4.51 -6.79
C PRO A 88 5.41 -3.70 -6.64
N GLY A 89 5.52 -2.90 -5.59
CA GLY A 89 6.76 -2.23 -5.21
C GLY A 89 7.77 -3.20 -4.58
N HIS A 90 7.26 -4.21 -3.87
CA HIS A 90 8.05 -5.25 -3.23
C HIS A 90 7.44 -6.65 -3.41
N GLY A 91 8.30 -7.65 -3.61
CA GLY A 91 7.92 -9.06 -3.75
C GLY A 91 8.12 -9.58 -5.17
N GLY A 92 7.22 -10.45 -5.64
CA GLY A 92 7.28 -11.03 -6.98
C GLY A 92 7.25 -10.00 -8.12
N PRO A 93 7.82 -10.30 -9.30
CA PRO A 93 7.89 -9.35 -10.41
C PRO A 93 6.53 -9.04 -11.04
N VAL A 94 5.59 -9.98 -10.97
CA VAL A 94 4.24 -9.87 -11.50
C VAL A 94 3.32 -10.73 -10.63
N LEU A 95 2.17 -10.18 -10.26
CA LEU A 95 1.12 -10.87 -9.49
C LEU A 95 -0.20 -10.87 -10.27
N ASP A 96 -1.00 -11.90 -10.03
CA ASP A 96 -2.39 -11.94 -10.48
C ASP A 96 -3.24 -10.96 -9.65
N TRP A 97 -4.23 -10.32 -10.25
CA TRP A 97 -5.15 -9.42 -9.55
C TRP A 97 -6.59 -9.92 -9.65
N PRO A 98 -7.38 -9.90 -8.55
CA PRO A 98 -7.09 -9.33 -7.23
C PRO A 98 -6.31 -10.27 -6.29
N LYS A 99 -6.08 -11.52 -6.69
CA LYS A 99 -5.55 -12.58 -5.80
C LYS A 99 -4.22 -12.21 -5.09
N GLY A 100 -3.31 -11.54 -5.80
CA GLY A 100 -2.04 -11.08 -5.24
C GLY A 100 -2.16 -10.02 -4.16
N GLY A 101 -3.27 -9.27 -4.13
CA GLY A 101 -3.57 -8.27 -3.10
C GLY A 101 -4.22 -8.81 -1.83
N GLU A 102 -4.73 -10.05 -1.85
CA GLU A 102 -5.55 -10.54 -0.75
C GLU A 102 -4.77 -10.73 0.55
N ALA A 103 -3.50 -11.14 0.49
CA ALA A 103 -2.68 -11.32 1.68
C ALA A 103 -2.45 -10.00 2.41
N LEU A 104 -2.09 -8.95 1.66
CA LEU A 104 -1.95 -7.59 2.18
C LEU A 104 -3.29 -7.07 2.73
N THR A 105 -4.38 -7.25 1.98
CA THR A 105 -5.72 -6.82 2.39
C THR A 105 -6.09 -7.44 3.73
N ARG A 106 -5.94 -8.76 3.89
CA ARG A 106 -6.21 -9.45 5.16
C ARG A 106 -5.34 -8.97 6.30
N TYR A 107 -4.06 -8.63 6.04
CA TYR A 107 -3.18 -8.07 7.06
C TYR A 107 -3.69 -6.71 7.54
N LEU A 108 -4.02 -5.81 6.62
CA LEU A 108 -4.53 -4.47 6.95
C LEU A 108 -5.91 -4.53 7.63
N GLU A 109 -6.79 -5.44 7.21
CA GLU A 109 -8.07 -5.69 7.87
C GLU A 109 -7.89 -6.21 9.31
N THR A 110 -6.98 -7.17 9.52
CA THR A 110 -6.64 -7.67 10.87
C THR A 110 -6.12 -6.53 11.73
N LEU A 111 -5.20 -5.73 11.19
CA LEU A 111 -4.65 -4.57 11.87
C LEU A 111 -5.75 -3.59 12.28
N ARG A 112 -6.69 -3.29 11.38
CA ARG A 112 -7.83 -2.39 11.64
C ARG A 112 -8.74 -2.93 12.73
N ASP A 113 -9.18 -4.18 12.57
CA ASP A 113 -10.22 -4.77 13.42
C ASP A 113 -9.70 -5.02 14.84
N GLU A 114 -8.50 -5.56 14.98
CA GLU A 114 -7.91 -5.80 16.29
C GLU A 114 -7.48 -4.50 16.99
N THR A 115 -7.02 -3.49 16.25
CA THR A 115 -6.74 -2.17 16.84
C THR A 115 -8.00 -1.51 17.36
N ARG A 116 -9.13 -1.59 16.62
CA ARG A 116 -10.43 -1.07 17.10
C ARG A 116 -10.88 -1.76 18.37
N ILE A 117 -10.72 -3.08 18.46
CA ILE A 117 -11.00 -3.83 19.71
C ILE A 117 -10.11 -3.32 20.85
N ALA A 118 -8.80 -3.18 20.61
CA ALA A 118 -7.87 -2.70 21.62
C ALA A 118 -8.21 -1.29 22.14
N VAL A 119 -8.57 -0.37 21.24
CA VAL A 119 -9.03 0.98 21.59
C VAL A 119 -10.33 0.93 22.41
N ALA A 120 -11.31 0.15 21.97
CA ALA A 120 -12.60 0.02 22.66
C ALA A 120 -12.47 -0.58 24.08
N GLU A 121 -11.52 -1.48 24.28
CA GLU A 121 -11.18 -2.06 25.58
C GLU A 121 -10.29 -1.15 26.45
N GLY A 122 -9.86 0.01 25.92
CA GLY A 122 -9.06 0.99 26.64
C GLY A 122 -7.60 0.57 26.87
N LEU A 123 -7.07 -0.33 26.02
CA LEU A 123 -5.67 -0.72 26.08
C LEU A 123 -4.77 0.48 25.81
N ARG A 124 -3.59 0.50 26.44
CA ARG A 124 -2.54 1.45 26.09
C ARG A 124 -1.87 1.02 24.78
N LEU A 125 -1.33 1.99 24.05
CA LEU A 125 -0.55 1.73 22.83
C LEU A 125 0.53 0.64 23.02
N SER A 126 1.24 0.63 24.15
CA SER A 126 2.27 -0.38 24.43
C SER A 126 1.71 -1.80 24.54
N GLU A 127 0.48 -1.94 25.01
CA GLU A 127 -0.23 -3.22 25.12
C GLU A 127 -0.73 -3.66 23.74
N ALA A 128 -1.32 -2.73 22.97
CA ALA A 128 -1.75 -2.99 21.59
C ALA A 128 -0.58 -3.46 20.71
N VAL A 129 0.60 -2.83 20.78
CA VAL A 129 1.82 -3.25 20.05
C VAL A 129 2.27 -4.67 20.42
N ALA A 130 1.92 -5.15 21.62
CA ALA A 130 2.27 -6.49 22.07
C ALA A 130 1.25 -7.55 21.63
N THR A 131 0.01 -7.19 21.30
CA THR A 131 -1.09 -8.13 21.08
C THR A 131 -1.66 -8.12 19.66
N VAL A 132 -1.89 -6.94 19.08
CA VAL A 132 -2.52 -6.76 17.76
C VAL A 132 -1.69 -7.44 16.67
N GLY A 133 -2.36 -8.18 15.78
CA GLY A 133 -1.84 -8.77 14.54
C GLY A 133 -0.74 -9.81 14.72
N LYS A 134 -0.44 -10.22 15.96
CA LYS A 134 0.70 -11.12 16.28
C LYS A 134 0.60 -12.47 15.59
N ASP A 135 -0.60 -12.97 15.33
CA ASP A 135 -0.85 -14.23 14.64
C ASP A 135 -0.43 -14.21 13.15
N LYS A 136 -0.11 -13.03 12.61
CA LYS A 136 0.34 -12.86 11.22
C LYS A 136 1.85 -13.01 11.05
N ALA A 137 2.63 -13.14 12.13
CA ALA A 137 4.09 -13.13 12.09
C ALA A 137 4.70 -14.15 11.10
N ASP A 138 4.16 -15.37 11.05
CA ASP A 138 4.66 -16.44 10.20
C ASP A 138 4.38 -16.24 8.70
N ASN A 139 3.51 -15.28 8.35
CA ASN A 139 3.11 -15.02 6.97
C ASN A 139 3.94 -13.92 6.29
N TRP A 140 4.79 -13.20 7.03
CA TRP A 140 5.47 -12.01 6.54
C TRP A 140 6.95 -11.96 6.89
N HIS A 141 7.79 -11.76 5.88
CA HIS A 141 9.19 -11.41 6.09
C HIS A 141 9.31 -10.03 6.75
N LEU A 142 10.33 -9.86 7.59
CA LEU A 142 10.62 -8.60 8.32
C LEU A 142 9.46 -8.10 9.19
N PHE A 143 8.54 -8.98 9.59
CA PHE A 143 7.40 -8.66 10.43
C PHE A 143 7.78 -7.91 11.71
N GLU A 144 8.75 -8.40 12.48
CA GLU A 144 9.17 -7.74 13.74
C GLU A 144 9.76 -6.33 13.53
N LEU A 145 10.29 -6.04 12.34
CA LEU A 145 10.84 -4.73 12.00
C LEU A 145 9.74 -3.71 11.71
N PHE A 146 8.71 -4.11 10.96
CA PHE A 146 7.67 -3.18 10.46
C PHE A 146 6.39 -3.21 11.28
N HIS A 147 5.95 -4.38 11.73
CA HIS A 147 4.62 -4.54 12.30
C HIS A 147 4.38 -3.70 13.55
N ARG A 148 5.39 -3.57 14.44
CA ARG A 148 5.26 -2.71 15.64
C ARG A 148 4.99 -1.25 15.28
N ARG A 149 5.62 -0.75 14.21
CA ARG A 149 5.38 0.59 13.68
C ARG A 149 3.97 0.69 13.09
N ASN A 150 3.54 -0.34 12.36
CA ASN A 150 2.20 -0.37 11.76
C ASN A 150 1.10 -0.36 12.82
N VAL A 151 1.25 -1.13 13.91
CA VAL A 151 0.32 -1.08 15.05
C VAL A 151 0.31 0.31 15.68
N THR A 152 1.46 0.97 15.78
CA THR A 152 1.52 2.34 16.30
C THR A 152 0.75 3.31 15.41
N ALA A 153 0.98 3.27 14.10
CA ALA A 153 0.27 4.11 13.15
C ALA A 153 -1.25 3.85 13.16
N ALA A 154 -1.66 2.57 13.13
CA ALA A 154 -3.07 2.18 13.19
C ALA A 154 -3.74 2.64 14.48
N PHE A 155 -3.08 2.46 15.64
CA PHE A 155 -3.64 2.87 16.92
C PHE A 155 -3.81 4.39 17.00
N THR A 156 -2.81 5.16 16.55
CA THR A 156 -2.89 6.61 16.50
C THR A 156 -3.96 7.11 15.53
N GLU A 157 -4.18 6.44 14.41
CA GLU A 157 -5.27 6.79 13.49
C GLU A 157 -6.65 6.49 14.10
N LEU A 158 -6.80 5.32 14.74
CA LEU A 158 -8.11 4.80 15.16
C LEU A 158 -8.52 5.20 16.58
N GLU A 159 -7.62 5.71 17.43
CA GLU A 159 -7.98 6.18 18.78
C GLU A 159 -8.90 7.43 18.78
N TRP A 160 -9.07 8.07 17.63
CA TRP A 160 -9.91 9.26 17.43
C TRP A 160 -11.19 8.98 16.62
N GLU A 161 -11.46 7.73 16.23
CA GLU A 161 -12.75 7.31 15.67
C GLU A 161 -13.87 7.39 16.73
#